data_AF-A0A6M1E9H1-F1
#
_entry.id   AF-A0A6M1E9H1-F1
#
_cell.length_a   1.000
_cell.length_b   1.000
_cell.length_c   1.000
_cell.angle_alpha   90.00
_cell.angle_beta   90.00
_cell.angle_gamma   90.00
#
_symmetry.space_group_name_H-M   'P 1'
#
loop_
_entity.id
_entity.type
_entity.pdbx_description
1 polymer ?
#
loop_
_entity_poly.entity_id
_entity_poly.type
_entity_poly.pdbx_seq_one_letter_code
_entity_poly.pdbx_strand_id
1 'polypeptide(L)' 'QGDGIQGKGLLDGPFYGMDMDASTLEGFYKRTVIVNRMFKPFQYLLPIPINEIFKSKVLVQNPGYDTGN' A
#
# COMPACT_ATOMS: atom_id res chain seq x y z
N GLN A 1 18.85 -13.90 -8.36
CA GLN A 1 18.06 -12.80 -8.94
C GLN A 1 17.24 -12.20 -7.80
N GLY A 2 17.62 -10.99 -7.37
CA GLY A 2 17.18 -10.40 -6.11
C GLY A 2 15.66 -10.28 -5.99
N ASP A 3 15.18 -10.96 -4.97
CA ASP A 3 13.92 -10.98 -4.26
C ASP A 3 13.46 -9.58 -3.78
N GLY A 4 13.20 -8.69 -4.74
CA GLY A 4 12.30 -7.56 -4.54
C GLY A 4 12.86 -6.45 -3.66
N ILE A 5 13.82 -5.70 -4.18
CA ILE A 5 13.97 -4.27 -3.84
C ILE A 5 14.11 -3.50 -5.15
N GLN A 6 13.11 -3.58 -6.03
CA GLN A 6 13.04 -2.68 -7.19
C GLN A 6 12.32 -1.39 -6.78
N GLY A 7 13.09 -0.50 -6.14
CA GLY A 7 12.89 0.95 -6.17
C GLY A 7 11.74 1.56 -5.36
N LYS A 8 10.89 0.78 -4.71
CA LYS A 8 9.77 1.26 -3.88
C LYS A 8 9.85 0.49 -2.57
N GLY A 9 9.89 1.17 -1.42
CA GLY A 9 10.22 0.54 -0.13
C GLY A 9 9.31 -0.63 0.25
N LEU A 10 9.52 -1.22 1.43
CA LEU A 10 8.77 -2.38 1.97
C LEU A 10 7.23 -2.20 2.08
N LEU A 11 6.69 -1.09 1.59
CA LEU A 11 5.29 -0.72 1.67
C LEU A 11 4.60 -0.68 0.30
N ASP A 12 5.32 -0.72 -0.82
CA ASP A 12 4.73 -0.62 -2.17
C ASP A 12 5.24 -1.73 -3.10
N GLY A 13 4.35 -2.64 -3.49
CA GLY A 13 4.62 -3.73 -4.43
C GLY A 13 4.38 -5.15 -3.90
N PRO A 14 4.68 -6.17 -4.74
CA PRO A 14 4.45 -7.57 -4.43
C PRO A 14 5.52 -8.15 -3.49
N PHE A 15 5.04 -8.80 -2.43
CA PHE A 15 5.79 -9.66 -1.52
C PHE A 15 5.61 -11.11 -1.94
N TYR A 16 6.71 -11.85 -1.96
CA TYR A 16 6.73 -13.23 -2.40
C TYR A 16 7.04 -14.15 -1.24
N GLY A 17 6.37 -15.30 -1.22
CA GLY A 17 6.58 -16.38 -0.27
C GLY A 17 6.46 -17.74 -0.96
N MET A 18 6.25 -18.78 -0.15
CA MET A 18 5.96 -20.14 -0.60
C MET A 18 4.45 -20.35 -0.75
N ASP A 19 4.06 -21.31 -1.60
CA ASP A 19 2.66 -21.64 -1.85
C ASP A 19 2.10 -22.51 -0.71
N MET A 20 1.39 -21.88 0.24
CA MET A 20 0.77 -22.57 1.37
C MET A 20 -0.42 -23.44 0.96
N ASP A 21 -1.00 -23.19 -0.23
CA ASP A 21 -2.17 -23.91 -0.72
C ASP A 21 -1.78 -25.13 -1.58
N ALA A 22 -0.48 -25.36 -1.79
CA ALA A 22 0.01 -26.47 -2.58
C ALA A 22 -0.23 -27.83 -1.91
N SER A 23 -0.67 -28.81 -2.70
CA SER A 23 -0.92 -30.18 -2.25
C SER A 23 0.33 -31.07 -2.23
N THR A 24 1.44 -30.59 -2.79
CA THR A 24 2.72 -31.32 -2.85
C THR A 24 3.85 -30.48 -2.26
N LEU A 25 4.86 -31.16 -1.71
CA LEU A 25 6.04 -30.50 -1.17
C LEU A 25 6.79 -29.69 -2.25
N GLU A 26 6.85 -30.20 -3.48
CA GLU A 26 7.41 -29.47 -4.62
C GLU A 26 6.61 -28.19 -4.92
N GLY A 27 5.28 -28.28 -4.89
CA GLY A 27 4.40 -27.13 -5.07
C GLY A 27 4.58 -26.08 -3.97
N PHE A 28 4.80 -26.51 -2.72
CA PHE A 28 5.06 -25.60 -1.61
C PHE A 28 6.30 -24.72 -1.86
N TYR A 29 7.38 -25.30 -2.40
CA TYR A 29 8.60 -24.54 -2.71
C TYR A 29 8.47 -23.59 -3.91
N LYS A 30 7.31 -23.55 -4.58
CA LYS A 30 7.04 -22.58 -5.63
C LYS A 30 6.89 -21.18 -5.05
N ARG A 31 7.63 -20.21 -5.61
CA ARG A 31 7.53 -18.80 -5.23
C ARG A 31 6.21 -18.20 -5.74
N THR A 32 5.38 -17.72 -4.83
CA THR A 32 4.07 -17.11 -5.12
C THR A 32 3.95 -15.73 -4.50
N VAL A 33 3.05 -14.89 -5.01
CA VAL A 33 2.76 -13.58 -4.41
C VAL A 33 1.83 -13.79 -3.22
N ILE A 34 2.30 -13.44 -2.02
CA ILE A 34 1.52 -13.58 -0.78
C ILE A 34 0.74 -12.31 -0.45
N VAL A 35 1.31 -11.14 -0.74
CA VAL A 35 0.70 -9.83 -0.47
C VAL A 35 1.15 -8.88 -1.55
N ASN A 36 0.22 -8.07 -2.06
CA ASN A 36 0.55 -6.94 -2.93
C ASN A 36 0.16 -5.65 -2.22
N ARG A 37 1.13 -4.94 -1.66
CA ARG A 37 0.88 -3.69 -0.91
C ARG A 37 0.88 -2.50 -1.86
N MET A 38 0.13 -1.47 -1.51
CA MET A 38 0.15 -0.18 -2.19
C MET A 38 0.49 0.90 -1.18
N PHE A 39 1.56 1.63 -1.45
CA PHE A 39 1.92 2.81 -0.67
C PHE A 39 2.22 3.98 -1.59
N LYS A 40 1.32 4.97 -1.53
CA LYS A 40 1.36 6.21 -2.28
C LYS A 40 1.79 7.36 -1.37
N PRO A 41 2.43 8.42 -1.90
CA PRO A 41 2.91 9.54 -1.09
C PRO A 41 1.85 10.20 -0.19
N PHE A 42 0.57 10.23 -0.58
CA PHE A 42 -0.47 10.83 0.27
C PHE A 42 -0.67 10.05 1.59
N GLN A 43 -0.37 8.75 1.63
CA GLN A 43 -0.55 7.91 2.83
C GLN A 43 0.45 8.23 3.96
N TYR A 44 1.37 9.18 3.78
CA TYR A 44 2.22 9.68 4.87
C TYR A 44 1.45 10.46 5.93
N LEU A 45 0.32 11.09 5.58
CA LEU A 45 -0.48 11.90 6.50
C LEU A 45 -1.93 11.42 6.48
N LEU A 46 -2.63 11.45 7.60
CA LEU A 46 -4.05 11.07 7.62
C LEU A 46 -4.91 12.13 6.93
N PRO A 47 -6.04 11.77 6.28
CA PRO A 47 -6.98 12.75 5.77
C PRO A 47 -7.58 13.56 6.92
N ILE A 48 -7.68 14.87 6.73
CA ILE A 48 -8.46 15.71 7.64
C ILE A 48 -9.95 15.39 7.41
N PRO A 49 -10.74 15.12 8.46
CA PRO A 49 -12.17 14.89 8.32
C PRO A 49 -12.86 16.02 7.57
N ILE A 50 -13.69 15.69 6.58
CA ILE A 50 -14.26 16.67 5.65
C ILE A 50 -15.16 17.69 6.35
N ASN A 51 -15.84 17.27 7.42
CA ASN A 51 -16.66 18.13 8.26
C ASN A 51 -15.83 19.20 8.99
N GLU A 52 -14.56 18.95 9.30
CA GLU A 52 -13.66 19.95 9.89
C GLU A 52 -13.11 20.93 8.85
N ILE A 53 -12.86 20.45 7.62
CA ILE A 53 -12.49 21.31 6.48
C ILE A 53 -13.59 22.33 6.21
N PHE A 54 -14.86 21.92 6.16
CA PHE A 54 -15.97 22.84 5.87
C PHE A 54 -16.25 23.88 6.97
N LYS A 55 -15.79 23.66 8.20
CA LYS A 55 -15.97 24.62 9.30
C LYS A 55 -15.01 25.80 9.23
N SER A 56 -13.87 25.65 8.55
CA SER A 56 -12.80 26.64 8.54
C SER A 56 -12.50 27.14 7.14
N LYS A 57 -12.36 28.47 6.99
CA LYS A 57 -11.97 29.09 5.70
C LYS A 57 -10.46 29.03 5.44
N VAL A 58 -9.66 28.62 6.42
CA VAL A 58 -8.18 28.65 6.35
C VAL A 58 -7.55 27.25 6.45
N LEU A 59 -8.35 26.22 6.76
CA LEU A 59 -7.85 24.86 6.86
C LEU A 59 -7.76 24.24 5.46
N VAL A 60 -6.57 23.74 5.11
CA VAL A 60 -6.30 23.12 3.81
C VAL A 60 -6.05 21.63 4.01
N GLN A 61 -6.61 20.81 3.12
CA GLN A 61 -6.46 19.36 3.16
C GLN A 61 -5.01 18.91 2.88
N ASN A 62 -4.63 17.77 3.45
CA ASN A 62 -3.35 17.13 3.18
C ASN A 62 -3.23 16.75 1.69
N PRO A 63 -2.03 16.87 1.08
CA PRO A 63 -1.85 16.61 -0.34
C PRO A 63 -2.31 15.20 -0.76
N GLY A 64 -3.04 15.11 -1.88
CA GLY A 64 -3.50 13.86 -2.47
C GLY A 64 -4.78 13.27 -1.85
N TYR A 65 -5.35 13.93 -0.84
CA TYR A 65 -6.70 13.67 -0.36
C TYR A 65 -7.71 14.60 -1.01
N ASP A 66 -8.90 14.08 -1.32
CA ASP A 66 -9.95 14.83 -1.97
C ASP A 66 -10.50 15.94 -1.05
N THR A 67 -10.84 17.07 -1.66
CA THR A 67 -11.47 18.23 -1.02
C THR A 67 -12.98 18.30 -1.31
N GLY A 68 -13.52 17.38 -2.12
CA GLY A 68 -14.95 17.28 -2.41
C GLY A 68 -15.47 18.35 -3.37
N ASN A 69 -14.60 18.87 -4.25
CA ASN A 69 -14.95 19.87 -5.28
C ASN A 69 -15.11 19.24 -6.66
#